data_AF-Q5JC57-F1
#
_entry.id   AF-Q5JC57-F1
#
_cell.length_a   1.000
_cell.length_b   1.000
_cell.length_c   1.000
_cell.angle_alpha   90.00
_cell.angle_beta   90.00
_cell.angle_gamma   90.00
#
_symmetry.space_group_name_H-M   'P 1'
#
loop_
_entity.id
_entity.type
_entity.pdbx_description
1 polymer ?
#
loop_
_entity_poly.entity_id
_entity_poly.type
_entity_poly.pdbx_seq_one_letter_code
_entity_poly.pdbx_strand_id
1 'polypeptide(L)'
;VPSGRRDGRISIMEEVTQNLPPPTFKAEELIQRFSIKGLSADEMVTLSGAHSIGVSHCSSFSNRLYSFNATFSQDPSMDPKFAMMLKSKCPPPQSQTRDPTVVFDGSTPNDLDNM
;
A
#
# COMPACT_ATOMS: atom_id res chain seq x y z
N VAL A 1 -6.97 -4.55 -24.71
CA VAL A 1 -7.84 -3.93 -23.68
C VAL A 1 -9.19 -3.60 -24.31
N PRO A 2 -10.32 -4.14 -23.83
CA PRO A 2 -11.65 -3.76 -24.32
C PRO A 2 -11.91 -2.24 -24.18
N SER A 3 -12.48 -1.62 -25.21
CA SER A 3 -12.75 -0.18 -25.31
C SER A 3 -14.25 0.14 -25.21
N GLY A 4 -14.60 1.44 -25.18
CA GLY A 4 -16.00 1.90 -25.19
C GLY A 4 -16.54 2.46 -23.85
N ARG A 5 -15.68 2.60 -22.83
CA ARG A 5 -16.02 3.36 -21.61
C ARG A 5 -16.24 4.84 -21.95
N ARG A 6 -17.12 5.52 -21.20
CA ARG A 6 -17.43 6.96 -21.33
C ARG A 6 -17.10 7.69 -20.03
N ASP A 7 -16.86 8.99 -20.11
CA ASP A 7 -16.49 9.80 -18.94
C ASP A 7 -17.69 10.08 -18.02
N GLY A 8 -17.49 9.87 -16.72
CA GLY A 8 -18.44 10.26 -15.69
C GLY A 8 -18.51 11.78 -15.51
N ARG A 9 -19.66 12.29 -15.02
CA ARG A 9 -19.88 13.73 -14.77
C ARG A 9 -20.03 14.09 -13.29
N ILE A 10 -19.87 13.13 -12.40
CA ILE A 10 -20.04 13.27 -10.96
C ILE A 10 -18.76 12.72 -10.31
N SER A 11 -18.22 13.46 -9.35
CA SER A 11 -17.05 13.08 -8.55
C SER A 11 -17.29 13.53 -7.11
N ILE A 12 -17.40 12.57 -6.19
CA ILE A 12 -17.75 12.79 -4.79
C ILE A 12 -16.59 12.28 -3.93
N MET A 13 -16.01 13.16 -3.11
CA MET A 13 -14.82 12.86 -2.31
C MET A 13 -15.08 11.72 -1.30
N GLU A 14 -16.29 11.69 -0.74
CA GLU A 14 -16.72 10.69 0.25
C GLU A 14 -16.76 9.28 -0.34
N GLU A 15 -16.90 9.13 -1.66
CA GLU A 15 -16.86 7.81 -2.32
C GLU A 15 -15.46 7.20 -2.30
N VAL A 16 -14.39 8.00 -2.20
CA VAL A 16 -13.01 7.53 -2.26
C VAL A 16 -12.70 6.61 -1.08
N THR A 17 -12.95 7.07 0.15
CA THR A 17 -12.67 6.30 1.37
C THR A 17 -13.58 5.08 1.53
N GLN A 18 -14.72 5.08 0.85
CA GLN A 18 -15.65 3.94 0.82
C GLN A 18 -15.23 2.86 -0.17
N ASN A 19 -14.45 3.20 -1.21
CA ASN A 19 -14.17 2.31 -2.33
C ASN A 19 -12.69 1.95 -2.49
N LEU A 20 -11.75 2.76 -2.00
CA LEU A 20 -10.32 2.46 -2.09
C LEU A 20 -9.81 1.79 -0.80
N PRO A 21 -9.12 0.64 -0.90
CA PRO A 21 -8.54 -0.01 0.26
C PRO A 21 -7.30 0.76 0.78
N PRO A 22 -7.26 1.16 2.06
CA PRO A 22 -6.03 1.66 2.68
C PRO A 22 -5.01 0.53 2.91
N PRO A 23 -3.71 0.88 3.03
CA PRO A 23 -2.63 -0.09 3.24
C PRO A 23 -2.67 -0.79 4.62
N THR A 24 -3.54 -0.34 5.52
CA THR A 24 -3.70 -0.89 6.87
C THR A 24 -4.71 -2.04 6.95
N PHE A 25 -5.39 -2.37 5.85
CA PHE A 25 -6.35 -3.48 5.82
C PHE A 25 -5.69 -4.84 6.06
N LYS A 26 -6.41 -5.70 6.76
CA LYS A 26 -6.10 -7.13 6.86
C LYS A 26 -6.50 -7.86 5.57
N ALA A 27 -6.01 -9.09 5.41
CA ALA A 27 -6.29 -9.90 4.23
C ALA A 27 -7.80 -10.09 3.99
N GLU A 28 -8.58 -10.34 5.06
CA GLU A 28 -10.03 -10.55 4.95
C GLU A 28 -10.76 -9.29 4.47
N GLU A 29 -10.29 -8.11 4.90
CA GLU A 29 -10.86 -6.82 4.48
C GLU A 29 -10.53 -6.54 3.01
N LEU A 30 -9.30 -6.84 2.57
CA LEU A 30 -8.91 -6.74 1.15
C LEU A 30 -9.76 -7.66 0.27
N ILE A 31 -9.90 -8.94 0.65
CA ILE A 31 -10.72 -9.92 -0.07
C ILE A 31 -12.17 -9.42 -0.19
N GLN A 32 -12.76 -8.93 0.91
CA GLN A 32 -14.12 -8.41 0.90
C GLN A 32 -14.26 -7.21 -0.05
N ARG A 33 -13.29 -6.29 -0.06
CA ARG A 33 -13.33 -5.08 -0.89
C ARG A 33 -13.22 -5.37 -2.37
N PHE A 34 -12.35 -6.29 -2.76
CA PHE A 34 -12.23 -6.75 -4.14
C PHE A 34 -13.47 -7.54 -4.57
N SER A 35 -14.04 -8.35 -3.69
CA SER A 35 -15.28 -9.09 -3.96
C SER A 35 -16.46 -8.18 -4.26
N ILE A 36 -16.60 -7.02 -3.59
CA ILE A 36 -17.62 -6.00 -3.91
C ILE A 36 -17.44 -5.43 -5.32
N LYS A 37 -16.23 -5.50 -5.89
CA LYS A 37 -15.92 -5.11 -7.28
C LYS A 37 -16.00 -6.28 -8.26
N GLY A 38 -16.48 -7.44 -7.82
CA GLY A 38 -16.63 -8.63 -8.65
C GLY A 38 -15.31 -9.37 -8.90
N LEU A 39 -14.28 -9.12 -8.09
CA LEU A 39 -12.96 -9.76 -8.21
C LEU A 39 -12.78 -10.82 -7.11
N SER A 40 -12.22 -11.96 -7.50
CA SER A 40 -11.85 -13.06 -6.61
C SER A 40 -10.62 -12.71 -5.76
N ALA A 41 -10.34 -13.54 -4.75
CA ALA A 41 -9.11 -13.43 -3.96
C ALA A 41 -7.85 -13.62 -4.81
N ASP A 42 -7.89 -14.50 -5.81
CA ASP A 42 -6.77 -14.74 -6.73
C ASP A 42 -6.50 -13.52 -7.62
N GLU A 43 -7.57 -12.88 -8.14
CA GLU A 43 -7.44 -11.63 -8.90
C GLU A 43 -6.94 -10.47 -8.03
N MET A 44 -7.31 -10.43 -6.74
CA MET A 44 -6.79 -9.46 -5.77
C MET A 44 -5.28 -9.64 -5.54
N VAL A 45 -4.80 -10.87 -5.38
CA VAL A 45 -3.35 -11.17 -5.32
C VAL A 45 -2.66 -10.79 -6.62
N THR A 46 -3.23 -11.18 -7.76
CA THR A 46 -2.69 -10.87 -9.10
C THR A 46 -2.53 -9.36 -9.30
N LEU A 47 -3.56 -8.57 -8.97
CA LEU A 47 -3.51 -7.11 -9.10
C LEU A 47 -2.57 -6.44 -8.08
N SER A 48 -2.36 -7.06 -6.91
CA SER A 48 -1.37 -6.60 -5.93
C SER A 48 0.07 -6.72 -6.47
N GLY A 49 0.30 -7.58 -7.47
CA GLY A 49 1.57 -7.67 -8.21
C GLY A 49 1.96 -6.36 -8.91
N ALA A 50 1.04 -5.41 -9.09
CA ALA A 50 1.38 -4.07 -9.56
C ALA A 50 2.37 -3.32 -8.63
N HIS A 51 2.52 -3.74 -7.37
CA HIS A 51 3.55 -3.24 -6.46
C HIS A 51 4.97 -3.76 -6.78
N SER A 52 5.19 -4.56 -7.83
CA SER A 52 6.54 -4.88 -8.33
C SER A 52 7.26 -3.63 -8.92
N ILE A 53 6.52 -2.56 -9.21
CA ILE A 53 7.08 -1.27 -9.65
C ILE A 53 6.54 -0.09 -8.83
N GLY A 54 7.20 1.06 -8.96
CA GLY A 54 6.72 2.33 -8.41
C GLY A 54 7.14 2.55 -6.96
N VAL A 55 6.43 3.46 -6.28
CA VAL A 55 6.82 3.97 -4.96
C VAL A 55 5.64 4.07 -3.99
N SER A 56 5.95 4.02 -2.70
CA SER A 56 5.03 4.36 -1.61
C SER A 56 5.58 5.55 -0.84
N HIS A 57 4.68 6.46 -0.45
CA HIS A 57 4.98 7.45 0.57
C HIS A 57 5.22 6.77 1.93
N CYS A 58 6.11 7.34 2.74
CA CYS A 58 6.42 6.86 4.07
C CYS A 58 5.19 6.85 4.98
N SER A 59 4.30 7.84 4.84
CA SER A 59 3.05 7.90 5.61
C SER A 59 2.18 6.65 5.46
N SER A 60 2.19 6.01 4.29
CA SER A 60 1.38 4.82 3.99
C SER A 60 1.74 3.58 4.81
N PHE A 61 2.95 3.49 5.37
CA PHE A 61 3.41 2.34 6.16
C PHE A 61 4.13 2.71 7.46
N SER A 62 4.22 3.99 7.81
CA SER A 62 4.95 4.48 9.00
C SER A 62 4.47 3.85 10.32
N ASN A 63 3.21 3.45 10.42
CA ASN A 63 2.67 2.73 11.57
C ASN A 63 3.42 1.41 11.80
N ARG A 64 3.82 0.70 10.73
CA ARG A 64 4.61 -0.53 10.82
C ARG A 64 6.03 -0.30 11.34
N LEU A 65 6.55 0.94 11.26
CA LEU A 65 7.90 1.28 11.73
C LEU A 65 7.92 1.78 13.17
N TYR A 66 6.91 2.53 13.60
CA TYR A 66 6.98 3.34 14.83
C TYR A 66 5.82 3.16 15.81
N SER A 67 4.67 2.66 15.38
CA SER A 67 3.46 2.60 16.20
C SER A 67 2.57 1.42 15.79
N PHE A 68 3.14 0.22 15.76
CA PHE A 68 2.44 -0.94 15.20
C PHE A 68 1.24 -1.37 16.06
N ASN A 69 1.45 -1.60 17.36
CA ASN A 69 0.37 -1.80 18.33
C ASN A 69 0.83 -1.52 19.78
N ALA A 70 -0.01 -1.82 20.77
CA ALA A 70 0.29 -1.59 22.18
C ALA A 70 1.44 -2.45 22.73
N THR A 71 1.79 -3.55 22.06
CA THR A 71 2.83 -4.51 22.49
C THR A 71 4.15 -4.29 21.77
N PHE A 72 4.09 -3.99 20.47
CA PHE A 72 5.26 -3.84 19.61
C PHE A 72 5.27 -2.45 18.98
N SER A 73 6.39 -1.75 19.13
CA SER A 73 6.61 -0.44 18.51
C SER A 73 6.84 -0.55 16.99
N GLN A 74 7.49 -1.61 16.54
CA GLN A 74 7.68 -1.95 15.13
C GLN A 74 6.95 -3.26 14.83
N ASP A 75 6.42 -3.40 13.61
CA ASP A 75 5.80 -4.63 13.14
C ASP A 75 6.78 -5.82 13.26
N PRO A 76 6.45 -6.85 14.07
CA PRO A 76 7.32 -8.01 14.27
C PRO A 76 7.40 -8.93 13.05
N SER A 77 6.51 -8.78 12.06
CA SER A 77 6.56 -9.53 10.79
C SER A 77 7.54 -8.95 9.78
N MET A 78 8.05 -7.73 10.00
CA MET A 78 8.99 -7.06 9.11
C MET A 78 10.43 -7.45 9.46
N ASP A 79 11.25 -7.77 8.45
CA ASP A 79 12.68 -8.03 8.67
C ASP A 79 13.35 -6.83 9.39
N PRO A 80 14.04 -7.05 10.51
CA PRO A 80 14.60 -5.95 11.31
C PRO A 80 15.61 -5.08 10.56
N LYS A 81 16.39 -5.66 9.63
CA LYS A 81 17.38 -4.90 8.85
C LYS A 81 16.66 -4.05 7.79
N PHE A 82 15.64 -4.60 7.14
CA PHE A 82 14.78 -3.86 6.23
C PHE A 82 14.06 -2.71 6.93
N ALA A 83 13.50 -2.95 8.12
CA ALA A 83 12.87 -1.91 8.92
C ALA A 83 13.86 -0.80 9.31
N MET A 84 15.10 -1.15 9.69
CA MET A 84 16.16 -0.19 9.98
C MET A 84 16.53 0.66 8.75
N MET A 85 16.63 0.02 7.58
CA MET A 85 16.86 0.70 6.30
C MET A 85 15.71 1.67 5.99
N LEU A 86 14.45 1.23 6.14
CA LEU A 86 13.30 2.10 5.93
C LEU A 86 13.28 3.29 6.90
N LYS A 87 13.59 3.08 8.19
CA LYS A 87 13.67 4.17 9.19
C LYS A 87 14.72 5.23 8.84
N SER A 88 15.79 4.87 8.13
CA SER A 88 16.79 5.84 7.65
C SER A 88 16.26 6.76 6.55
N LYS A 89 15.26 6.31 5.78
CA LYS A 89 14.63 7.04 4.68
C LYS A 89 13.30 7.70 5.08
N CYS A 90 12.61 7.09 6.04
CA CYS A 90 11.27 7.45 6.51
C CYS A 90 11.31 7.79 8.00
N PRO A 91 11.72 9.01 8.41
CA PRO A 91 11.70 9.41 9.80
C PRO A 91 10.30 9.36 10.44
N PRO A 92 10.19 9.39 11.79
CA PRO A 92 8.89 9.45 12.46
C PRO A 92 8.01 10.60 11.94
N PRO A 93 6.68 10.40 11.76
CA PRO A 93 5.79 11.39 11.13
C PRO A 93 5.79 12.76 11.82
N GLN A 94 5.96 12.79 13.15
CA GLN A 94 6.00 14.02 13.96
C GLN A 94 7.24 14.89 13.70
N SER A 95 8.25 14.35 13.01
CA SER A 95 9.53 15.02 12.75
C SER A 95 9.63 15.62 11.34
N GLN A 96 8.57 15.57 10.52
CA GLN A 96 8.69 15.89 9.10
C GLN A 96 7.72 16.96 8.59
N THR A 97 8.22 17.84 7.72
CA THR A 97 7.45 18.78 6.91
C THR A 97 7.15 18.25 5.50
N ARG A 98 7.70 17.07 5.16
CA ARG A 98 7.60 16.39 3.86
C ARG A 98 7.25 14.92 4.07
N ASP A 99 6.73 14.26 3.04
CA ASP A 99 6.43 12.83 3.04
C ASP A 99 7.27 12.13 1.97
N PRO A 100 8.49 11.66 2.32
CA PRO A 100 9.38 11.01 1.37
C PRO A 100 8.76 9.73 0.78
N THR A 101 9.32 9.28 -0.34
CA THR A 101 8.91 8.03 -0.97
C THR A 101 10.03 6.99 -0.95
N VAL A 102 9.66 5.72 -0.93
CA VAL A 102 10.54 4.58 -1.15
C VAL A 102 9.95 3.69 -2.24
N VAL A 103 10.79 2.94 -2.96
CA VAL A 103 10.32 1.97 -3.96
C VAL A 103 9.54 0.83 -3.29
N PHE A 104 8.51 0.32 -3.96
CA PHE A 104 7.77 -0.85 -3.46
C PHE A 104 8.61 -2.12 -3.52
N ASP A 105 9.25 -2.36 -4.66
CA ASP A 105 10.20 -3.45 -4.86
C ASP A 105 11.65 -2.93 -4.79
N GLY A 106 12.43 -3.48 -3.87
CA GLY A 106 13.84 -3.16 -3.70
C GLY A 106 14.78 -3.94 -4.63
N SER A 107 14.30 -5.02 -5.24
CA SER A 107 15.06 -5.90 -6.14
C SER A 107 15.12 -5.30 -7.55
N THR A 108 13.95 -4.98 -8.10
CA THR A 108 13.73 -4.63 -9.52
C THR A 108 12.74 -3.47 -9.64
N PRO A 109 13.02 -2.28 -9.06
CA PRO A 109 12.04 -1.21 -8.84
C PRO A 109 11.35 -0.64 -10.09
N ASN A 110 11.88 -0.93 -11.28
CA ASN A 110 11.39 -0.43 -12.57
C ASN A 110 10.96 -1.54 -13.54
N ASP A 111 11.06 -2.81 -13.14
CA ASP A 111 10.67 -3.95 -13.97
C ASP A 111 9.39 -4.55 -13.38
N LEU A 112 8.34 -4.67 -14.21
CA LEU A 112 7.10 -5.32 -13.79
C LEU A 112 7.26 -6.83 -13.94
N ASP A 113 7.64 -7.49 -12.85
CA ASP A 113 7.93 -8.92 -12.79
C ASP A 113 7.31 -9.57 -11.53
N ASN A 114 7.88 -10.68 -11.08
CA ASN A 114 7.42 -11.46 -9.93
C ASN A 114 8.52 -11.71 -8.88
N MET A 115 9.48 -10.79 -8.76
CA MET A 115 10.70 -10.92 -7.96
C MET A 115 10.53 -10.57 -6.47
#